data_AF-C5P1V4-F1
#
_entry.id   AF-C5P1V4-F1
#
_cell.length_a   1.000
_cell.length_b   1.000
_cell.length_c   1.000
_cell.angle_alpha   90.00
_cell.angle_beta   90.00
_cell.angle_gamma   90.00
#
_symmetry.space_group_name_H-M   'P 1'
#
loop_
_entity.id
_entity.type
_entity.pdbx_description
1 polymer ?
#
loop_
_entity_poly.entity_id
_entity_poly.type
_entity_poly.pdbx_seq_one_letter_code
_entity_poly.pdbx_strand_id
1 'polypeptide(L)'
;MHDEDSTNVWWGIKFLIMEHGLDMQKGRKVPVYIEDMVPFNETILSTQEKKFWLGFERIQVCLYNTLGLFTIHRKNALLSLQYKDLQFSLQKDPKGGPPIPLVELTAEGVKKFMGSTDLITFPLPEVIYGPLLVFCPHTYLFGMMFHAKAFQHPGLTSMAQLRKLFVRRGCQQMPLCLKHETADWYIFCETELVKGTPVIQCKKPMPKQKMGRLLVVFSEIHGWLHPLFSHQFRYGGGKILNESGWVSEEQWMLIMKHADCCMFVEHYHS
;
A
#
# COMPACT_ATOMS: atom_id res chain seq x y z
N MET A 1 -18.98 18.98 22.30
CA MET A 1 -18.24 20.16 21.79
C MET A 1 -17.46 19.85 20.49
N HIS A 2 -17.80 18.79 19.74
CA HIS A 2 -17.11 18.40 18.49
C HIS A 2 -17.98 18.53 17.22
N ASP A 3 -19.26 18.90 17.35
CA ASP A 3 -20.23 18.95 16.23
C ASP A 3 -20.44 20.35 15.62
N GLU A 4 -20.09 21.43 16.33
CA GLU A 4 -20.25 22.79 15.79
C GLU A 4 -19.17 23.13 14.75
N ASP A 5 -17.94 22.63 14.94
CA ASP A 5 -16.80 22.92 14.07
C ASP A 5 -16.91 22.26 12.69
N SER A 6 -17.42 21.03 12.63
CA SER A 6 -17.67 20.30 11.38
C SER A 6 -18.77 20.97 10.55
N THR A 7 -19.78 21.53 11.23
CA THR A 7 -20.88 22.26 10.60
C THR A 7 -20.39 23.58 9.99
N ASN A 8 -19.55 24.32 10.72
CA ASN A 8 -18.97 25.58 10.25
C ASN A 8 -18.02 25.39 9.04
N VAL A 9 -17.22 24.33 9.02
CA VAL A 9 -16.36 23.99 7.87
C VAL A 9 -17.20 23.65 6.64
N TRP A 10 -18.31 22.92 6.81
CA TRP A 10 -19.21 22.59 5.70
C TRP A 10 -19.87 23.82 5.09
N TRP A 11 -20.32 24.77 5.93
CA TRP A 11 -20.85 26.06 5.46
C TRP A 11 -19.80 26.90 4.74
N GLY A 12 -18.55 26.91 5.23
CA GLY A 12 -17.43 27.57 4.55
C GLY A 12 -17.14 26.99 3.17
N ILE A 13 -17.11 25.66 3.04
CA ILE A 13 -16.93 24.97 1.75
C ILE A 13 -18.09 25.28 0.80
N LYS A 14 -19.33 25.26 1.29
CA LYS A 14 -20.52 25.56 0.49
C LYS A 14 -20.53 27.01 0.01
N PHE A 15 -20.11 27.95 0.86
CA PHE A 15 -19.96 29.36 0.50
C PHE A 15 -18.93 29.55 -0.61
N LEU A 16 -17.73 28.95 -0.49
CA LEU A 16 -16.68 29.02 -1.51
C LEU A 16 -17.11 28.40 -2.84
N ILE A 17 -17.89 27.31 -2.81
CA ILE A 17 -18.44 26.69 -4.02
C ILE A 17 -19.41 27.64 -4.73
N MET A 18 -20.29 28.30 -3.98
CA MET A 18 -21.26 29.25 -4.55
C MET A 18 -20.59 30.54 -5.03
N GLU A 19 -19.62 31.07 -4.28
CA GLU A 19 -18.90 32.30 -4.60
C GLU A 19 -18.04 32.15 -5.87
N HIS A 20 -17.43 30.98 -6.08
CA HIS A 20 -16.54 30.74 -7.22
C HIS A 20 -17.20 29.94 -8.35
N GLY A 21 -18.50 29.67 -8.25
CA GLY A 21 -19.25 28.92 -9.27
C GLY A 21 -18.67 27.53 -9.53
N LEU A 22 -18.14 26.87 -8.50
CA LEU A 22 -17.50 25.57 -8.65
C LEU A 22 -18.55 24.50 -8.98
N ASP A 23 -18.18 23.56 -9.83
CA ASP A 23 -19.07 22.47 -10.24
C ASP A 23 -19.47 21.61 -9.03
N MET A 24 -20.78 21.46 -8.84
CA MET A 24 -21.43 20.68 -7.79
C MET A 24 -21.68 19.23 -8.19
N GLN A 25 -21.41 18.86 -9.45
CA GLN A 25 -21.53 17.49 -9.89
C GLN A 25 -20.55 16.61 -9.11
N LYS A 26 -20.96 15.36 -8.80
CA LYS A 26 -20.03 14.36 -8.27
C LYS A 26 -18.87 14.26 -9.26
N GLY A 27 -17.66 14.63 -8.82
CA GLY A 27 -16.46 14.52 -9.64
C GLY A 27 -16.33 13.12 -10.22
N ARG A 28 -15.91 13.02 -11.49
CA ARG A 28 -15.74 11.74 -12.17
C ARG A 28 -14.86 10.81 -11.35
N LYS A 29 -15.31 9.58 -11.14
CA LYS A 29 -14.56 8.54 -10.41
C LYS A 29 -13.54 7.93 -11.35
N VAL A 30 -12.42 8.63 -11.54
CA VAL A 30 -11.37 8.19 -12.46
C VAL A 30 -10.55 7.07 -11.80
N PRO A 31 -10.61 5.82 -12.31
CA PRO A 31 -9.77 4.73 -11.82
C PRO A 31 -8.31 4.92 -12.23
N VAL A 32 -7.42 4.20 -11.55
CA VAL A 32 -6.02 4.04 -11.97
C VAL A 32 -5.69 2.55 -12.06
N TYR A 33 -4.83 2.19 -13.00
CA TYR A 33 -4.44 0.81 -13.30
C TYR A 33 -2.92 0.63 -13.25
N ILE A 34 -2.45 -0.60 -13.44
CA ILE A 34 -1.00 -0.89 -13.39
C ILE A 34 -0.24 -0.11 -14.47
N GLU A 35 -0.86 0.11 -15.62
CA GLU A 35 -0.34 0.86 -16.76
C GLU A 35 -0.10 2.34 -16.43
N ASP A 36 -0.92 2.91 -15.56
CA ASP A 36 -0.73 4.29 -15.05
C ASP A 36 0.33 4.32 -13.95
N MET A 37 0.32 3.31 -13.09
CA MET A 37 1.08 3.33 -11.85
C MET A 37 2.56 2.93 -12.00
N VAL A 38 2.89 2.13 -13.02
CA VAL A 38 4.28 1.81 -13.38
C VAL A 38 5.07 3.06 -13.76
N PRO A 39 4.70 3.84 -14.81
CA PRO A 39 5.44 5.05 -15.17
C PRO A 39 5.36 6.11 -14.05
N PHE A 40 4.29 6.14 -13.27
CA PHE A 40 4.20 7.01 -12.10
C PHE A 40 5.26 6.68 -11.03
N ASN A 41 5.42 5.40 -10.68
CA ASN A 41 6.47 4.97 -9.76
C ASN A 41 7.87 5.20 -10.34
N GLU A 42 8.07 5.03 -11.65
CA GLU A 42 9.35 5.37 -12.31
C GLU A 42 9.68 6.86 -12.18
N THR A 43 8.69 7.74 -12.37
CA THR A 43 8.87 9.19 -12.12
C THR A 43 9.23 9.46 -10.67
N ILE A 44 8.54 8.85 -9.71
CA ILE A 44 8.85 9.01 -8.28
C ILE A 44 10.30 8.58 -8.00
N LEU A 45 10.74 7.47 -8.59
CA LEU A 45 12.10 6.93 -8.40
C LEU A 45 13.18 7.78 -9.07
N SER A 46 12.91 8.39 -10.22
CA SER A 46 13.91 9.08 -11.05
C SER A 46 13.95 10.60 -10.87
N THR A 47 12.85 11.23 -10.45
CA THR A 47 12.76 12.69 -10.38
C THR A 47 13.79 13.31 -9.43
N GLN A 48 14.30 14.48 -9.79
CA GLN A 48 15.16 15.32 -8.96
C GLN A 48 14.44 16.59 -8.46
N GLU A 49 13.21 16.82 -8.91
CA GLU A 49 12.42 18.03 -8.60
C GLU A 49 11.96 18.05 -7.13
N LYS A 50 11.68 16.87 -6.57
CA LYS A 50 11.35 16.72 -5.15
C LYS A 50 12.53 16.16 -4.35
N LYS A 51 13.09 17.00 -3.47
CA LYS A 51 14.08 16.59 -2.46
C LYS A 51 13.41 15.98 -1.23
N PHE A 52 14.01 14.93 -0.70
CA PHE A 52 13.65 14.29 0.56
C PHE A 52 14.86 14.33 1.49
N TRP A 53 14.60 14.45 2.78
CA TRP A 53 15.67 14.30 3.77
C TRP A 53 16.25 12.89 3.75
N LEU A 54 15.40 11.89 3.50
CA LEU A 54 15.77 10.50 3.34
C LEU A 54 15.08 9.93 2.09
N GLY A 55 15.86 9.28 1.22
CA GLY A 55 15.32 8.54 0.07
C GLY A 55 14.32 7.46 0.47
N PHE A 56 14.31 7.06 1.75
CA PHE A 56 13.32 6.15 2.32
C PHE A 56 11.87 6.62 2.13
N GLU A 57 11.58 7.93 2.20
CA GLU A 57 10.22 8.43 1.93
C GLU A 57 9.74 8.13 0.51
N ARG A 58 10.65 8.23 -0.47
CA ARG A 58 10.37 7.91 -1.87
C ARG A 58 9.99 6.44 -2.04
N ILE A 59 10.74 5.55 -1.37
CA ILE A 59 10.48 4.10 -1.37
C ILE A 59 9.12 3.79 -0.75
N GLN A 60 8.76 4.46 0.35
CA GLN A 60 7.45 4.30 0.98
C GLN A 60 6.30 4.72 0.06
N VAL A 61 6.44 5.79 -0.73
CA VAL A 61 5.40 6.21 -1.68
C VAL A 61 5.22 5.18 -2.80
N CYS A 62 6.31 4.66 -3.37
CA CYS A 62 6.22 3.62 -4.40
C CYS A 62 5.55 2.35 -3.86
N LEU A 63 5.93 1.89 -2.67
CA LEU A 63 5.29 0.74 -2.02
C LEU A 63 3.81 1.02 -1.72
N TYR A 64 3.45 2.24 -1.31
CA TYR A 64 2.07 2.62 -1.05
C TYR A 64 1.21 2.50 -2.30
N ASN A 65 1.72 2.97 -3.44
CA ASN A 65 1.06 2.84 -4.74
C ASN A 65 0.88 1.37 -5.15
N THR A 66 1.92 0.57 -4.97
CA THR A 66 1.91 -0.87 -5.25
C THR A 66 0.90 -1.63 -4.39
N LEU A 67 0.91 -1.43 -3.07
CA LEU A 67 -0.06 -2.05 -2.18
C LEU A 67 -1.47 -1.49 -2.40
N GLY A 68 -1.60 -0.20 -2.74
CA GLY A 68 -2.88 0.41 -3.09
C GLY A 68 -3.58 -0.33 -4.23
N LEU A 69 -2.82 -0.65 -5.29
CA LEU A 69 -3.35 -1.36 -6.44
C LEU A 69 -3.69 -2.83 -6.15
N PHE A 70 -2.81 -3.56 -5.47
CA PHE A 70 -2.99 -5.00 -5.26
C PHE A 70 -3.95 -5.36 -4.13
N THR A 71 -4.03 -4.54 -3.08
CA THR A 71 -4.81 -4.87 -1.87
C THR A 71 -6.16 -4.17 -1.84
N ILE A 72 -6.29 -3.07 -2.60
CA ILE A 72 -7.47 -2.19 -2.66
C ILE A 72 -7.89 -1.68 -1.26
N HIS A 73 -6.96 -1.70 -0.29
CA HIS A 73 -7.21 -1.25 1.06
C HIS A 73 -7.38 0.28 1.12
N ARG A 74 -8.19 0.72 2.10
CA ARG A 74 -8.33 2.16 2.39
C ARG A 74 -7.00 2.71 2.87
N LYS A 75 -6.74 3.99 2.58
CA LYS A 75 -5.56 4.74 3.04
C LYS A 75 -5.20 4.48 4.52
N ASN A 76 -6.20 4.50 5.41
CA ASN A 76 -5.95 4.29 6.84
C ASN A 76 -5.44 2.89 7.17
N ALA A 77 -5.97 1.87 6.48
CA ALA A 77 -5.58 0.49 6.70
C ALA A 77 -4.17 0.22 6.17
N LEU A 78 -3.80 0.83 5.03
CA LEU A 78 -2.43 0.74 4.51
C LEU A 78 -1.42 1.42 5.45
N LEU A 79 -1.69 2.66 5.86
CA LEU A 79 -0.77 3.42 6.72
C LEU A 79 -0.68 2.89 8.15
N SER A 80 -1.60 2.02 8.57
CA SER A 80 -1.53 1.33 9.87
C SER A 80 -0.77 0.01 9.83
N LEU A 81 -0.34 -0.47 8.66
CA LEU A 81 0.35 -1.75 8.55
C LEU A 81 1.68 -1.73 9.30
N GLN A 82 1.91 -2.79 10.06
CA GLN A 82 3.11 -3.04 10.84
C GLN A 82 3.84 -4.30 10.36
N TYR A 83 5.07 -4.50 10.81
CA TYR A 83 5.88 -5.65 10.40
C TYR A 83 5.26 -6.98 10.83
N LYS A 84 4.54 -7.01 11.96
CA LYS A 84 3.78 -8.20 12.41
C LYS A 84 2.65 -8.61 11.46
N ASP A 85 2.20 -7.69 10.59
CA ASP A 85 1.18 -7.97 9.59
C ASP A 85 1.79 -8.65 8.35
N LEU A 86 3.12 -8.78 8.26
CA LEU A 86 3.82 -9.40 7.15
C LEU A 86 4.38 -10.77 7.55
N GLN A 87 4.20 -11.74 6.66
CA GLN A 87 4.87 -13.04 6.76
C GLN A 87 5.80 -13.21 5.56
N PHE A 88 7.06 -13.55 5.85
CA PHE A 88 8.08 -13.79 4.84
C PHE A 88 8.44 -15.26 4.83
N SER A 89 8.61 -15.83 3.65
CA SER A 89 9.03 -17.23 3.51
C SER A 89 9.71 -17.50 2.17
N LEU A 90 10.33 -18.67 2.07
CA LEU A 90 10.80 -19.26 0.82
C LEU A 90 10.00 -20.52 0.53
N GLN A 91 9.34 -20.57 -0.61
CA GLN A 91 8.67 -21.76 -1.11
C GLN A 91 9.61 -22.59 -1.96
N LYS A 92 9.44 -23.91 -1.89
CA LYS A 92 10.15 -24.84 -2.76
C LYS A 92 9.60 -24.71 -4.17
N ASP A 93 10.48 -24.53 -5.16
CA ASP A 93 10.06 -24.56 -6.56
C ASP A 93 9.58 -25.98 -6.91
N PRO A 94 8.33 -26.15 -7.38
CA PRO A 94 7.80 -27.46 -7.75
C PRO A 94 8.55 -28.10 -8.94
N LYS A 95 9.24 -27.31 -9.75
CA LYS A 95 10.05 -27.74 -10.90
C LYS A 95 11.53 -27.95 -10.52
N GLY A 96 11.89 -27.79 -9.24
CA GLY A 96 13.26 -28.00 -8.75
C GLY A 96 14.21 -26.82 -8.99
N GLY A 97 13.70 -25.66 -9.38
CA GLY A 97 14.47 -24.41 -9.46
C GLY A 97 14.80 -23.80 -8.10
N PRO A 98 15.37 -22.58 -8.09
CA PRO A 98 15.66 -21.84 -6.87
C PRO A 98 14.40 -21.61 -6.01
N PRO A 99 14.50 -21.55 -4.67
CA PRO A 99 13.35 -21.24 -3.84
C PRO A 99 12.70 -19.89 -4.19
N ILE A 100 11.38 -19.87 -4.17
CA ILE A 100 10.54 -18.72 -4.56
C ILE A 100 10.27 -17.87 -3.30
N PRO A 101 10.72 -16.60 -3.24
CA PRO A 101 10.35 -15.69 -2.17
C PRO A 101 8.85 -15.43 -2.14
N LEU A 102 8.27 -15.49 -0.95
CA LEU A 102 6.87 -15.17 -0.73
C LEU A 102 6.75 -14.15 0.39
N VAL A 103 5.93 -13.14 0.14
CA VAL A 103 5.45 -12.20 1.15
C VAL A 103 3.93 -12.26 1.21
N GLU A 104 3.41 -12.54 2.39
CA GLU A 104 1.98 -12.58 2.66
C GLU A 104 1.61 -11.44 3.60
N LEU A 105 0.52 -10.73 3.28
CA LEU A 105 -0.03 -9.69 4.13
C LEU A 105 -1.20 -10.28 4.90
N THR A 106 -1.09 -10.26 6.23
CA THR A 106 -2.16 -10.59 7.17
C THR A 106 -2.64 -9.28 7.77
N ALA A 107 -3.70 -8.71 7.20
CA ALA A 107 -4.26 -7.48 7.74
C ALA A 107 -5.42 -7.81 8.68
N GLU A 108 -5.42 -7.23 9.88
CA GLU A 108 -6.62 -7.21 10.71
C GLU A 108 -7.76 -6.56 9.90
N GLY A 109 -8.81 -7.34 9.65
CA GLY A 109 -10.03 -6.88 9.01
C GLY A 109 -10.69 -5.82 9.88
N VAL A 110 -10.32 -4.54 9.72
CA VAL A 110 -11.01 -3.43 10.39
C VAL A 110 -12.41 -3.20 9.76
N LYS A 111 -13.27 -4.20 9.89
CA LYS A 111 -14.73 -4.10 9.96
C LYS A 111 -15.25 -5.46 10.45
N LYS A 112 -15.91 -5.46 11.62
CA LYS A 112 -16.66 -6.63 12.11
C LYS A 112 -17.78 -6.92 11.11
N PHE A 113 -17.72 -8.05 10.41
CA PHE A 113 -18.89 -8.58 9.70
C PHE A 113 -19.55 -9.57 10.67
N MET A 114 -20.76 -9.27 11.14
CA MET A 114 -21.49 -10.07 12.14
C MET A 114 -20.72 -10.38 13.46
N GLY A 115 -19.76 -9.54 13.85
CA GLY A 115 -19.10 -9.62 15.16
C GLY A 115 -17.81 -10.43 15.22
N SER A 116 -17.44 -11.19 14.18
CA SER A 116 -16.13 -11.83 14.06
C SER A 116 -15.17 -10.99 13.20
N THR A 117 -13.89 -10.99 13.58
CA THR A 117 -12.81 -10.34 12.84
C THR A 117 -11.99 -11.46 12.17
N ASP A 118 -12.35 -11.84 10.95
CA ASP A 118 -11.55 -12.83 10.23
C ASP A 118 -10.28 -12.15 9.68
N LEU A 119 -9.13 -12.68 10.08
CA LEU A 119 -7.84 -12.29 9.51
C LEU A 119 -7.79 -12.82 8.07
N ILE A 120 -7.71 -11.91 7.10
CA ILE A 120 -7.51 -12.30 5.70
C ILE A 120 -6.02 -12.20 5.43
N THR A 121 -5.38 -13.35 5.24
CA THR A 121 -4.02 -13.45 4.73
C THR A 121 -4.08 -13.65 3.22
N PHE A 122 -3.35 -12.84 2.46
CA PHE A 122 -3.22 -13.03 1.02
C PHE A 122 -1.77 -12.83 0.56
N PRO A 123 -1.31 -13.61 -0.44
CA PRO A 123 0.02 -13.47 -0.99
C PRO A 123 0.09 -12.20 -1.84
N LEU A 124 1.16 -11.44 -1.67
CA LEU A 124 1.48 -10.35 -2.58
C LEU A 124 2.06 -10.95 -3.88
N PRO A 125 1.89 -10.31 -5.04
CA PRO A 125 2.49 -10.79 -6.27
C PRO A 125 4.01 -10.59 -6.26
N GLU A 126 4.77 -11.62 -6.65
CA GLU A 126 6.17 -11.47 -7.01
C GLU A 126 6.26 -11.17 -8.51
N VAL A 127 6.85 -10.03 -8.86
CA VAL A 127 7.07 -9.64 -10.25
C VAL A 127 8.54 -9.86 -10.59
N ILE A 128 8.80 -10.84 -11.45
CA ILE A 128 10.17 -11.31 -11.78
C ILE A 128 10.70 -10.66 -13.08
N TYR A 129 9.82 -10.02 -13.88
CA TYR A 129 10.19 -9.37 -15.14
C TYR A 129 10.66 -7.92 -14.94
N GLY A 130 11.84 -7.62 -15.50
CA GLY A 130 12.62 -6.40 -15.27
C GLY A 130 11.89 -5.06 -15.34
N PRO A 131 11.08 -4.77 -16.39
CA PRO A 131 10.40 -3.48 -16.52
C PRO A 131 9.39 -3.18 -15.41
N LEU A 132 8.87 -4.21 -14.74
CA LEU A 132 7.84 -4.09 -13.71
C LEU A 132 8.40 -4.24 -12.29
N LEU A 133 9.72 -4.31 -12.12
CA LEU A 133 10.36 -4.38 -10.79
C LEU A 133 10.05 -3.16 -9.92
N VAL A 134 9.84 -2.00 -10.56
CA VAL A 134 9.36 -0.74 -9.96
C VAL A 134 7.95 -0.84 -9.37
N PHE A 135 7.26 -1.95 -9.61
CA PHE A 135 5.95 -2.24 -9.07
C PHE A 135 5.89 -3.60 -8.34
N CYS A 136 7.06 -4.18 -8.04
CA CYS A 136 7.15 -5.44 -7.32
C CYS A 136 7.11 -5.18 -5.80
N PRO A 137 6.05 -5.58 -5.07
CA PRO A 137 5.98 -5.35 -3.62
C PRO A 137 7.10 -6.08 -2.87
N HIS A 138 7.55 -7.24 -3.38
CA HIS A 138 8.66 -8.00 -2.81
C HIS A 138 9.95 -7.18 -2.76
N THR A 139 10.29 -6.51 -3.86
CA THR A 139 11.51 -5.68 -3.96
C THR A 139 11.55 -4.63 -2.85
N TYR A 140 10.43 -3.92 -2.65
CA TYR A 140 10.33 -2.90 -1.62
C TYR A 140 10.36 -3.49 -0.21
N LEU A 141 9.53 -4.50 0.06
CA LEU A 141 9.38 -5.07 1.39
C LEU A 141 10.67 -5.76 1.86
N PHE A 142 11.29 -6.61 1.03
CA PHE A 142 12.59 -7.21 1.36
C PHE A 142 13.67 -6.14 1.54
N GLY A 143 13.74 -5.14 0.65
CA GLY A 143 14.69 -4.03 0.78
C GLY A 143 14.56 -3.28 2.10
N MET A 144 13.32 -3.00 2.53
CA MET A 144 13.02 -2.36 3.81
C MET A 144 13.40 -3.25 4.99
N MET A 145 13.08 -4.56 4.97
CA MET A 145 13.45 -5.49 6.03
C MET A 145 14.97 -5.63 6.18
N PHE A 146 15.70 -5.67 5.05
CA PHE A 146 17.17 -5.71 5.07
C PHE A 146 17.76 -4.43 5.64
N HIS A 147 17.25 -3.27 5.21
CA HIS A 147 17.68 -1.97 5.74
C HIS A 147 17.45 -1.86 7.25
N ALA A 148 16.28 -2.33 7.72
CA ALA A 148 15.92 -2.38 9.13
C ALA A 148 16.63 -3.48 9.94
N LYS A 149 17.36 -4.40 9.27
CA LYS A 149 17.90 -5.63 9.88
C LYS A 149 16.84 -6.41 10.66
N ALA A 150 15.64 -6.48 10.10
CA ALA A 150 14.45 -6.99 10.77
C ALA A 150 14.39 -8.52 10.86
N PHE A 151 15.08 -9.25 9.98
CA PHE A 151 15.14 -10.71 10.06
C PHE A 151 15.89 -11.19 11.31
N GLN A 152 15.40 -12.27 11.92
CA GLN A 152 16.06 -12.91 13.07
C GLN A 152 17.45 -13.43 12.71
N HIS A 153 17.61 -13.97 11.50
CA HIS A 153 18.90 -14.45 11.03
C HIS A 153 19.80 -13.26 10.67
N PRO A 154 20.89 -13.00 11.41
CA PRO A 154 21.70 -11.78 11.26
C PRO A 154 22.44 -11.71 9.92
N GLY A 155 22.69 -12.86 9.29
CA GLY A 155 23.30 -12.95 7.96
C GLY A 155 22.34 -12.71 6.80
N LEU A 156 21.05 -12.43 7.06
CA LEU A 156 20.04 -12.22 6.01
C LEU A 156 19.83 -10.71 5.80
N THR A 157 20.74 -10.08 5.04
CA THR A 157 20.78 -8.63 4.82
C THR A 157 20.64 -8.24 3.33
N SER A 158 20.38 -9.20 2.44
CA SER A 158 20.27 -8.95 1.00
C SER A 158 19.55 -10.07 0.27
N MET A 159 19.03 -9.77 -0.93
CA MET A 159 18.48 -10.78 -1.83
C MET A 159 19.54 -11.82 -2.25
N ALA A 160 20.82 -11.42 -2.35
CA ALA A 160 21.91 -12.32 -2.70
C ALA A 160 22.15 -13.40 -1.64
N GLN A 161 21.98 -13.06 -0.35
CA GLN A 161 22.03 -14.05 0.74
C GLN A 161 20.74 -14.87 0.80
N LEU A 162 19.59 -14.24 0.61
CA LEU A 162 18.29 -14.93 0.56
C LEU A 162 18.29 -16.05 -0.48
N ARG A 163 18.80 -15.77 -1.68
CA ARG A 163 18.89 -16.72 -2.80
C ARG A 163 19.85 -17.90 -2.58
N LYS A 164 20.71 -17.84 -1.55
CA LYS A 164 21.59 -18.95 -1.15
C LYS A 164 20.91 -19.92 -0.18
N LEU A 165 19.74 -19.56 0.34
CA LEU A 165 18.98 -20.42 1.25
C LEU A 165 18.25 -21.50 0.47
N PHE A 166 18.06 -22.64 1.12
CA PHE A 166 17.33 -23.78 0.56
C PHE A 166 16.24 -24.23 1.52
N VAL A 167 15.07 -24.58 0.98
CA VAL A 167 14.02 -25.22 1.76
C VAL A 167 14.48 -26.64 2.11
N ARG A 168 14.40 -26.99 3.40
CA ARG A 168 14.82 -28.31 3.91
C ARG A 168 14.09 -29.44 3.16
N ARG A 169 14.79 -30.55 2.89
CA ARG A 169 14.15 -31.75 2.31
C ARG A 169 12.95 -32.18 3.15
N GLY A 170 11.83 -32.46 2.49
CA GLY A 170 10.56 -32.81 3.11
C GLY A 170 9.66 -31.61 3.47
N CYS A 171 10.17 -30.38 3.41
CA CYS A 171 9.38 -29.17 3.61
C CYS A 171 8.98 -28.53 2.26
N GLN A 172 7.79 -27.92 2.21
CA GLN A 172 7.32 -27.14 1.06
C GLN A 172 7.69 -25.65 1.18
N GLN A 173 7.90 -25.17 2.39
CA GLN A 173 8.15 -23.77 2.68
C GLN A 173 9.10 -23.65 3.87
N MET A 174 9.87 -22.57 3.90
CA MET A 174 10.73 -22.17 5.01
C MET A 174 10.36 -20.75 5.45
N PRO A 175 9.83 -20.54 6.66
CA PRO A 175 9.53 -19.20 7.17
C PRO A 175 10.81 -18.41 7.44
N LEU A 176 10.76 -17.10 7.18
CA LEU A 176 11.82 -16.14 7.44
C LEU A 176 11.36 -15.21 8.57
N CYS A 177 11.59 -15.65 9.81
CA CYS A 177 11.06 -14.95 10.97
C CYS A 177 11.66 -13.54 11.13
N LEU A 178 10.80 -12.58 11.45
CA LEU A 178 11.20 -11.24 11.86
C LEU A 178 11.49 -11.21 13.38
N LYS A 179 12.32 -10.27 13.78
CA LYS A 179 12.67 -9.97 15.17
C LYS A 179 11.45 -9.45 15.91
N HIS A 180 11.20 -9.98 17.11
CA HIS A 180 10.06 -9.59 17.92
C HIS A 180 10.08 -8.08 18.26
N GLU A 181 11.26 -7.51 18.48
CA GLU A 181 11.44 -6.07 18.77
C GLU A 181 11.06 -5.14 17.60
N THR A 182 10.95 -5.69 16.38
CA THR A 182 10.53 -4.96 15.17
C THR A 182 9.05 -5.14 14.82
N ALA A 183 8.33 -6.00 15.55
CA ALA A 183 6.94 -6.38 15.22
C ALA A 183 6.00 -5.17 15.08
N ASP A 184 6.11 -4.20 15.99
CA ASP A 184 5.26 -2.99 16.01
C ASP A 184 5.80 -1.84 15.15
N TRP A 185 6.83 -2.07 14.34
CA TRP A 185 7.33 -1.05 13.43
C TRP A 185 6.38 -0.92 12.24
N TYR A 186 6.01 0.32 11.92
CA TYR A 186 5.16 0.62 10.79
C TYR A 186 5.91 0.41 9.47
N ILE A 187 5.22 -0.17 8.50
CA ILE A 187 5.71 -0.22 7.11
C ILE A 187 5.82 1.21 6.57
N PHE A 188 4.77 2.00 6.77
CA PHE A 188 4.74 3.41 6.40
C PHE A 188 4.97 4.25 7.64
N CYS A 189 6.22 4.57 7.94
CA CYS A 189 6.59 5.36 9.10
C CYS A 189 6.99 6.80 8.76
N GLU A 190 6.80 7.67 9.73
CA GLU A 190 7.16 9.07 9.59
C GLU A 190 8.69 9.26 9.55
N THR A 191 9.13 10.27 8.80
CA THR A 191 10.48 10.81 8.88
C THR A 191 10.41 12.22 9.41
N GLU A 192 11.26 12.51 10.39
CA GLU A 192 11.32 13.80 11.09
C GLU A 192 12.75 14.32 11.08
N LEU A 193 12.90 15.64 11.15
CA LEU A 193 14.19 16.28 11.37
C LEU A 193 14.37 16.50 12.88
N VAL A 194 15.13 15.62 13.53
CA VAL A 194 15.42 15.72 14.96
C VAL A 194 16.77 16.40 15.12
N LYS A 195 16.77 17.63 15.64
CA LYS A 195 17.99 18.45 15.84
C LYS A 195 18.83 18.57 14.56
N GLY A 196 18.19 18.82 13.41
CA GLY A 196 18.87 18.94 12.12
C GLY A 196 19.26 17.60 11.47
N THR A 197 19.02 16.47 12.12
CA THR A 197 19.32 15.14 11.57
C THR A 197 18.03 14.45 11.12
N PRO A 198 17.96 13.96 9.88
CA PRO A 198 16.81 13.16 9.44
C PRO A 198 16.76 11.81 10.16
N VAL A 199 15.62 11.48 10.75
CA VAL A 199 15.41 10.24 11.50
C VAL A 199 14.14 9.55 11.01
N ILE A 200 14.21 8.22 10.86
CA ILE A 200 13.05 7.36 10.61
C ILE A 200 12.41 7.00 11.94
N GLN A 201 11.14 7.39 12.13
CA GLN A 201 10.38 7.10 13.34
C GLN A 201 9.59 5.80 13.16
N CYS A 202 10.26 4.64 13.20
CA CYS A 202 9.63 3.34 12.89
C CYS A 202 8.36 3.04 13.70
N LYS A 203 8.20 3.61 14.89
CA LYS A 203 7.02 3.43 15.77
C LYS A 203 5.94 4.50 15.60
N LYS A 204 6.08 5.42 14.65
CA LYS A 204 5.06 6.43 14.30
C LYS A 204 4.61 6.20 12.85
N PRO A 205 3.30 6.01 12.59
CA PRO A 205 2.82 5.86 11.23
C PRO A 205 2.95 7.17 10.47
N MET A 206 3.14 7.10 9.15
CA MET A 206 3.15 8.27 8.30
C MET A 206 1.78 8.98 8.37
N PRO A 207 1.74 10.31 8.61
CA PRO A 207 0.48 11.04 8.64
C PRO A 207 -0.27 10.96 7.31
N LYS A 208 -1.60 10.78 7.37
CA LYS A 208 -2.48 10.66 6.19
C LYS A 208 -2.40 11.86 5.26
N GLN A 209 -2.27 13.05 5.86
CA GLN A 209 -2.12 14.31 5.16
C GLN A 209 -0.77 14.39 4.47
N LYS A 210 0.30 13.87 5.11
CA LYS A 210 1.65 13.81 4.52
C LYS A 210 1.66 12.89 3.29
N MET A 211 1.14 11.66 3.42
CA MET A 211 1.02 10.75 2.27
C MET A 211 0.17 11.37 1.15
N GLY A 212 -0.98 11.97 1.48
CA GLY A 212 -1.84 12.64 0.49
C GLY A 212 -1.13 13.77 -0.25
N ARG A 213 -0.37 14.62 0.46
CA ARG A 213 0.44 15.69 -0.16
C ARG A 213 1.53 15.13 -1.08
N LEU A 214 2.17 14.03 -0.70
CA LEU A 214 3.17 13.38 -1.55
C LEU A 214 2.57 12.88 -2.86
N LEU A 215 1.39 12.25 -2.82
CA LEU A 215 0.68 11.82 -4.03
C LEU A 215 0.37 13.00 -4.95
N VAL A 216 -0.09 14.14 -4.40
CA VAL A 216 -0.36 15.35 -5.17
C VAL A 216 0.91 15.88 -5.83
N VAL A 217 1.97 16.10 -5.05
CA VAL A 217 3.25 16.63 -5.55
C VAL A 217 3.82 15.75 -6.67
N PHE A 218 3.79 14.43 -6.50
CA PHE A 218 4.31 13.54 -7.54
C PHE A 218 3.41 13.49 -8.78
N SER A 219 2.09 13.72 -8.62
CA SER A 219 1.18 13.84 -9.77
C SER A 219 1.49 15.07 -10.60
N GLU A 220 1.79 16.19 -9.96
CA GLU A 220 2.21 17.43 -10.63
C GLU A 220 3.54 17.21 -11.37
N ILE A 221 4.54 16.62 -10.71
CA ILE A 221 5.85 16.29 -11.31
C ILE A 221 5.70 15.34 -12.50
N HIS A 222 4.82 14.34 -12.39
CA HIS A 222 4.56 13.41 -13.47
C HIS A 222 3.77 14.06 -14.63
N GLY A 223 3.10 15.20 -14.39
CA GLY A 223 2.33 15.92 -15.40
C GLY A 223 0.89 15.44 -15.57
N TRP A 224 0.30 14.82 -14.54
CA TRP A 224 -1.12 14.46 -14.58
C TRP A 224 -2.02 15.70 -14.46
N LEU A 225 -3.07 15.74 -15.29
CA LEU A 225 -4.08 16.80 -15.27
C LEU A 225 -4.82 16.87 -13.92
N HIS A 226 -5.04 15.72 -13.29
CA HIS A 226 -5.70 15.62 -12.00
C HIS A 226 -4.82 14.87 -11.01
N PRO A 227 -4.60 15.41 -9.80
CA PRO A 227 -3.76 14.77 -8.81
C PRO A 227 -4.29 13.40 -8.36
N LEU A 228 -3.36 12.46 -8.18
CA LEU A 228 -3.63 11.15 -7.60
C LEU A 228 -4.14 11.31 -6.16
N PHE A 229 -5.21 10.59 -5.84
CA PHE A 229 -5.64 10.38 -4.47
C PHE A 229 -6.00 8.92 -4.23
N SER A 230 -5.81 8.46 -2.99
CA SER A 230 -5.80 7.03 -2.68
C SER A 230 -7.11 6.28 -2.92
N HIS A 231 -8.23 6.98 -3.14
CA HIS A 231 -9.49 6.31 -3.44
C HIS A 231 -9.54 5.81 -4.90
N GLN A 232 -8.71 6.34 -5.80
CA GLN A 232 -8.70 5.94 -7.21
C GLN A 232 -8.28 4.48 -7.40
N PHE A 233 -7.37 3.98 -6.55
CA PHE A 233 -7.02 2.54 -6.52
C PHE A 233 -8.25 1.65 -6.31
N ARG A 234 -9.22 2.13 -5.50
CA ARG A 234 -10.47 1.40 -5.25
C ARG A 234 -11.41 1.42 -6.42
N TYR A 235 -11.45 2.52 -7.18
CA TYR A 235 -12.25 2.58 -8.39
C TYR A 235 -11.74 1.59 -9.43
N GLY A 236 -10.43 1.56 -9.68
CA GLY A 236 -9.81 0.63 -10.63
C GLY A 236 -9.94 -0.82 -10.19
N GLY A 237 -9.54 -1.14 -8.96
CA GLY A 237 -9.66 -2.49 -8.42
C GLY A 237 -11.09 -2.98 -8.32
N GLY A 238 -12.02 -2.11 -7.89
CA GLY A 238 -13.45 -2.44 -7.85
C GLY A 238 -14.02 -2.77 -9.22
N LYS A 239 -13.63 -1.99 -10.25
CA LYS A 239 -14.04 -2.24 -11.63
C LYS A 239 -13.47 -3.53 -12.20
N ILE A 240 -12.17 -3.79 -12.05
CA ILE A 240 -11.53 -5.03 -12.50
C ILE A 240 -12.17 -6.25 -11.85
N LEU A 241 -12.40 -6.22 -10.54
CA LEU A 241 -13.03 -7.35 -9.85
C LEU A 241 -14.45 -7.61 -10.37
N ASN A 242 -15.23 -6.55 -10.61
CA ASN A 242 -16.58 -6.65 -11.16
C ASN A 242 -16.59 -7.23 -12.58
N GLU A 243 -15.71 -6.74 -13.45
CA GLU A 243 -15.66 -7.11 -14.88
C GLU A 243 -14.97 -8.46 -15.11
N SER A 244 -14.12 -8.91 -14.18
CA SER A 244 -13.43 -10.19 -14.32
C SER A 244 -14.41 -11.35 -14.35
N GLY A 245 -15.39 -11.38 -13.44
CA GLY A 245 -16.24 -12.54 -13.18
C GLY A 245 -15.54 -13.68 -12.41
N TRP A 246 -14.32 -13.45 -11.90
CA TRP A 246 -13.48 -14.48 -11.25
C TRP A 246 -13.66 -14.53 -9.73
N VAL A 247 -14.32 -13.53 -9.17
CA VAL A 247 -14.52 -13.34 -7.73
C VAL A 247 -16.02 -13.22 -7.47
N SER A 248 -16.57 -14.02 -6.57
CA SER A 248 -18.00 -13.94 -6.23
C SER A 248 -18.33 -12.63 -5.52
N GLU A 249 -19.60 -12.21 -5.54
CA GLU A 249 -20.03 -10.97 -4.89
C GLU A 249 -19.73 -10.97 -3.37
N GLU A 250 -19.80 -12.14 -2.72
CA GLU A 250 -19.47 -12.27 -1.29
C GLU A 250 -17.95 -12.13 -1.04
N GLN A 251 -17.11 -12.74 -1.88
CA GLN A 251 -15.65 -12.60 -1.81
C GLN A 251 -15.22 -11.15 -2.09
N TRP A 252 -15.94 -10.49 -2.99
CA TRP A 252 -15.75 -9.09 -3.35
C TRP A 252 -16.07 -8.13 -2.19
N MET A 253 -17.21 -8.33 -1.52
CA MET A 253 -17.59 -7.54 -0.33
C MET A 253 -16.56 -7.66 0.79
N LEU A 254 -15.97 -8.85 0.94
CA LEU A 254 -14.92 -9.16 1.92
C LEU A 254 -13.61 -8.42 1.62
N ILE A 255 -13.11 -8.49 0.37
CA ILE A 255 -11.87 -7.84 -0.08
C ILE A 255 -11.98 -6.31 0.03
N MET A 256 -13.12 -5.76 -0.42
CA MET A 256 -13.33 -4.31 -0.47
C MET A 256 -13.83 -3.73 0.86
N LYS A 257 -14.22 -4.56 1.84
CA LYS A 257 -14.71 -4.17 3.17
C LYS A 257 -15.96 -3.28 3.11
N HIS A 258 -16.91 -3.58 2.22
CA HIS A 258 -18.22 -2.92 2.16
C HIS A 258 -19.24 -3.64 3.08
N ALA A 259 -20.11 -2.89 3.77
CA ALA A 259 -21.16 -3.48 4.62
C ALA A 259 -22.51 -3.62 3.90
N ASP A 260 -22.62 -3.08 2.70
CA ASP A 260 -23.86 -2.98 1.95
C ASP A 260 -23.52 -2.96 0.45
N CYS A 261 -24.23 -3.74 -0.36
CA CYS A 261 -24.07 -3.78 -1.81
C CYS A 261 -24.57 -2.48 -2.47
N CYS A 262 -25.48 -1.73 -1.83
CA CYS A 262 -25.94 -0.44 -2.35
C CYS A 262 -24.79 0.57 -2.49
N MET A 263 -23.87 0.57 -1.51
CA MET A 263 -22.66 1.41 -1.55
C MET A 263 -21.70 1.03 -2.68
N PHE A 264 -21.79 -0.19 -3.21
CA PHE A 264 -21.00 -0.63 -4.36
C PHE A 264 -21.58 -0.13 -5.68
N VAL A 265 -22.87 -0.39 -5.90
CA VAL A 265 -23.57 0.01 -7.13
C VAL A 265 -23.49 1.53 -7.31
N GLU A 266 -23.63 2.31 -6.24
CA GLU A 266 -23.48 3.77 -6.32
C GLU A 266 -22.04 4.26 -6.55
N HIS A 267 -21.03 3.43 -6.23
CA HIS A 267 -19.62 3.84 -6.24
C HIS A 267 -18.76 3.33 -7.38
N TYR A 268 -19.12 2.19 -7.97
CA TYR A 268 -18.26 1.47 -8.90
C TYR A 268 -19.00 0.94 -10.14
N HIS A 269 -20.34 1.05 -10.18
CA HIS A 269 -21.11 0.92 -11.41
C HIS A 269 -21.22 2.31 -12.08
N SER A 270 -20.38 2.56 -13.07
CA SER A 270 -20.50 3.70 -13.99
C SER A 270 -19.84 3.37 -15.31
#